data_AF-A0A4U6BDM2-F1
#
_entry.id   AF-A0A4U6BDM2-F1
#
_cell.length_a   1.000
_cell.length_b   1.000
_cell.length_c   1.000
_cell.angle_alpha   90.00
_cell.angle_beta   90.00
_cell.angle_gamma   90.00
#
_symmetry.space_group_name_H-M   'P 1'
#
loop_
_entity.id
_entity.type
_entity.pdbx_description
1 polymer ?
#
loop_
_entity_poly.entity_id
_entity_poly.type
_entity_poly.pdbx_seq_one_letter_code
_entity_poly.pdbx_strand_id
1 'polypeptide(L)'
;MDMEGFSVRVWAIDPDGDLEPLISADESHFRGSVPDVGDTYVMWHLHDVYQFYSVQRRYFIDSVDNDHGWCVIVRKIESAPQMEYVVKEWRDEALFWRDISQKEEEKKSKALEKEWERITRPKRGNGPPTKARNKKNNGSTAPQISGNLEPILRYIVNNPSCITPNVIPGAGIKRMEQLTELGALVEVERDPSGHRSWHLTDLGRRAVSSGKITHRKPIHARMRRTTPP
;
A
#
# COMPACT_ATOMS: atom_id res chain seq x y z
N MET A 1 1.15 7.73 -18.77
CA MET A 1 1.59 9.12 -19.01
C MET A 1 0.42 9.94 -18.54
N ASP A 2 0.38 10.18 -17.24
CA ASP A 2 -0.71 10.91 -16.60
C ASP A 2 -0.23 12.36 -16.58
N MET A 3 -0.75 13.17 -17.50
CA MET A 3 -0.39 14.59 -17.53
C MET A 3 -1.07 15.25 -16.33
N GLU A 4 -0.22 15.58 -15.36
CA GLU A 4 -0.47 16.34 -14.13
C GLU A 4 -1.06 17.71 -14.46
N GLY A 5 -2.38 17.79 -14.55
CA GLY A 5 -3.13 19.05 -14.49
C GLY A 5 -3.87 19.12 -13.16
N PHE A 6 -3.75 20.24 -12.44
CA PHE A 6 -4.53 20.46 -11.22
C PHE A 6 -6.03 20.41 -11.55
N SER A 7 -6.73 19.46 -10.96
CA SER A 7 -8.16 19.26 -11.21
C SER A 7 -9.05 20.31 -10.51
N VAL A 8 -8.55 21.05 -9.52
CA VAL A 8 -9.34 22.06 -8.79
C VAL A 8 -8.52 23.33 -8.54
N ARG A 9 -9.06 24.49 -8.93
CA ARG A 9 -8.49 25.81 -8.68
C ARG A 9 -9.47 26.65 -7.87
N VAL A 10 -9.03 27.18 -6.74
CA VAL A 10 -9.84 28.00 -5.84
C VAL A 10 -9.39 29.45 -5.95
N TRP A 11 -10.34 30.34 -6.21
CA TRP A 11 -10.13 31.78 -6.32
C TRP A 11 -10.97 32.51 -5.27
N ALA A 12 -10.37 33.46 -4.56
CA ALA A 12 -11.10 34.41 -3.75
C ALA A 12 -11.63 35.54 -4.63
N ILE A 13 -12.90 35.91 -4.46
CA ILE A 13 -13.47 37.11 -5.07
C ILE A 13 -13.54 38.24 -4.03
N ASP A 14 -12.92 39.35 -4.36
CA ASP A 14 -12.97 40.57 -3.57
C ASP A 14 -14.31 41.31 -3.73
N PRO A 15 -14.66 42.24 -2.82
CA PRO A 15 -15.87 43.05 -2.95
C PRO A 15 -15.98 43.81 -4.27
N ASP A 16 -14.83 44.20 -4.85
CA ASP A 16 -14.74 44.92 -6.13
C ASP A 16 -14.89 44.00 -7.35
N GLY A 17 -14.92 42.68 -7.14
CA GLY A 17 -15.11 41.67 -8.18
C GLY A 17 -13.81 41.08 -8.73
N ASP A 18 -12.65 41.53 -8.26
CA ASP A 18 -11.36 40.98 -8.63
C ASP A 18 -11.17 39.56 -8.08
N LEU A 19 -10.48 38.72 -8.85
CA LEU A 19 -10.21 37.32 -8.50
C LEU A 19 -8.74 37.16 -8.10
N GLU A 20 -8.51 36.70 -6.87
CA GLU A 20 -7.19 36.35 -6.35
C GLU A 20 -7.05 34.82 -6.25
N PRO A 21 -5.97 34.22 -6.79
CA PRO A 21 -5.78 32.77 -6.69
C PRO A 21 -5.41 32.39 -5.25
N LEU A 22 -6.16 31.46 -4.65
CA LEU A 22 -5.86 30.96 -3.30
C LEU A 22 -5.03 29.68 -3.34
N ILE A 23 -5.52 28.66 -4.06
CA ILE A 23 -4.87 27.34 -4.13
C ILE A 23 -5.23 26.63 -5.43
N SER A 24 -4.26 25.91 -5.97
CA SER A 24 -4.45 24.91 -7.04
C SER A 24 -4.09 23.56 -6.47
N ALA A 25 -5.01 22.60 -6.52
CA ALA A 25 -4.83 21.28 -5.94
C ALA A 25 -5.65 20.24 -6.71
N ASP A 26 -5.34 18.97 -6.48
CA ASP A 26 -6.13 17.87 -7.04
C ASP A 26 -7.38 17.58 -6.21
N GLU A 27 -8.36 16.88 -6.79
CA GLU A 27 -9.55 16.38 -6.10
C GLU A 27 -9.21 15.57 -4.83
N SER A 28 -8.06 14.88 -4.83
CA SER A 28 -7.55 14.13 -3.68
C SER A 28 -7.28 15.01 -2.45
N HIS A 29 -6.92 16.28 -2.66
CA HIS A 29 -6.76 17.28 -1.59
C HIS A 29 -8.08 17.47 -0.84
N PHE A 30 -9.19 17.48 -1.58
CA PHE A 30 -10.55 17.62 -1.04
C PHE A 30 -11.19 16.27 -0.69
N ARG A 31 -10.38 15.23 -0.48
CA ARG A 31 -10.83 13.86 -0.17
C ARG A 31 -11.82 13.30 -1.19
N GLY A 32 -11.66 13.69 -2.46
CA GLY A 32 -12.43 13.17 -3.59
C GLY A 32 -13.74 13.89 -3.88
N SER A 33 -14.03 15.01 -3.21
CA SER A 33 -15.22 15.82 -3.53
C SER A 33 -14.92 17.31 -3.52
N VAL A 34 -15.24 17.98 -4.63
CA VAL A 34 -15.04 19.44 -4.75
C VAL A 34 -16.13 20.18 -3.96
N PRO A 35 -15.78 21.17 -3.12
CA PRO A 35 -16.75 21.94 -2.34
C PRO A 35 -17.91 22.48 -3.17
N ASP A 36 -19.13 22.44 -2.62
CA ASP A 36 -20.34 22.93 -3.29
C ASP A 36 -20.70 24.35 -2.87
N VAL A 37 -21.60 24.98 -3.62
CA VAL A 37 -22.08 26.33 -3.32
C VAL A 37 -22.80 26.34 -1.97
N GLY A 38 -22.40 27.28 -1.11
CA GLY A 38 -22.89 27.40 0.26
C GLY A 38 -21.98 26.72 1.30
N ASP A 39 -21.06 25.85 0.88
CA ASP A 39 -20.07 25.28 1.78
C ASP A 39 -19.15 26.37 2.35
N THR A 40 -18.63 26.09 3.54
CA THR A 40 -17.60 26.92 4.18
C THR A 40 -16.23 26.27 3.96
N TYR A 41 -15.35 27.01 3.30
CA TYR A 41 -13.96 26.64 3.11
C TYR A 41 -13.10 27.35 4.16
N VAL A 42 -12.29 26.59 4.89
CA VAL A 42 -11.44 27.10 5.96
C VAL A 42 -9.98 26.83 5.61
N MET A 43 -9.17 27.88 5.58
CA MET A 43 -7.76 27.76 5.18
C MET A 43 -6.83 28.34 6.25
N TRP A 44 -5.77 27.60 6.54
CA TRP A 44 -4.68 28.05 7.41
C TRP A 44 -3.75 28.98 6.63
N HIS A 45 -3.52 30.19 7.13
CA HIS A 45 -2.65 31.18 6.51
C HIS A 45 -1.33 31.36 7.28
N LEU A 46 -0.37 32.05 6.67
CA LEU A 46 1.02 32.30 7.14
C LEU A 46 1.16 32.97 8.53
N HIS A 47 0.08 33.39 9.17
CA HIS A 47 0.09 34.05 10.48
C HIS A 47 -0.61 33.24 11.57
N ASP A 48 -0.72 31.94 11.39
CA ASP A 48 -1.37 31.02 12.34
C ASP A 48 -2.83 31.36 12.65
N VAL A 49 -3.50 32.05 11.73
CA VAL A 49 -4.91 32.40 11.82
C VAL A 49 -5.64 31.74 10.67
N TYR A 50 -6.74 31.07 11.00
CA TYR A 50 -7.66 30.54 10.00
C TYR A 50 -8.45 31.67 9.34
N GLN A 51 -8.49 31.65 8.01
CA GLN A 51 -9.42 32.48 7.26
C GLN A 51 -10.58 31.64 6.77
N PHE A 52 -11.76 32.22 6.83
CA PHE A 52 -13.01 31.59 6.48
C PHE A 52 -13.52 32.17 5.17
N TYR A 53 -13.97 31.28 4.29
CA TYR A 53 -14.52 31.62 3.00
C TYR A 53 -15.83 30.87 2.80
N SER A 54 -16.79 31.50 2.14
CA SER A 54 -18.02 30.86 1.68
C SER A 54 -17.92 30.62 0.18
N VAL A 55 -18.17 29.37 -0.25
CA VAL A 55 -18.18 29.00 -1.66
C VAL A 55 -19.39 29.65 -2.34
N GLN A 56 -19.12 30.54 -3.30
CA GLN A 56 -20.14 31.29 -4.02
C GLN A 56 -20.56 30.61 -5.30
N ARG A 57 -19.59 30.06 -6.05
CA ARG A 57 -19.82 29.45 -7.37
C ARG A 57 -18.85 28.31 -7.60
N ARG A 58 -19.28 27.33 -8.38
CA ARG A 58 -18.46 26.22 -8.87
C ARG A 58 -18.71 26.05 -10.37
N TYR A 59 -17.63 26.02 -11.14
CA TYR A 59 -17.67 25.84 -12.58
C TYR A 59 -16.80 24.65 -12.95
N PHE A 60 -17.30 23.78 -13.83
CA PHE A 60 -16.45 22.85 -14.55
C PHE A 60 -16.00 23.53 -15.84
N ILE A 61 -14.69 23.72 -16.00
CA ILE A 61 -14.09 24.31 -17.19
C ILE A 61 -13.63 23.16 -18.08
N ASP A 62 -14.25 23.03 -19.24
CA ASP A 62 -13.82 22.12 -20.29
C ASP A 62 -12.95 22.91 -21.28
N SER A 63 -11.63 22.72 -21.21
CA SER A 63 -10.67 23.45 -22.02
C SER A 63 -10.21 22.61 -23.22
N VAL A 64 -10.06 23.27 -24.36
CA VAL A 64 -9.60 22.66 -25.62
C VAL A 64 -8.17 22.10 -25.51
N ASP A 65 -7.36 22.67 -24.62
CA ASP A 65 -5.96 22.29 -24.41
C ASP A 65 -5.79 21.13 -23.42
N ASN A 66 -6.88 20.39 -23.13
CA ASN A 66 -6.91 19.33 -22.12
C ASN A 66 -6.61 19.81 -20.68
N ASP A 67 -6.68 21.12 -20.43
CA ASP A 67 -6.62 21.74 -19.10
C ASP A 67 -8.05 21.88 -18.51
N HIS A 68 -8.74 20.74 -18.41
CA HIS A 68 -10.07 20.71 -17.83
C HIS A 68 -10.00 20.57 -16.31
N GLY A 69 -10.95 21.19 -15.61
CA GLY A 69 -10.98 21.12 -14.15
C GLY A 69 -12.05 21.98 -13.53
N TRP A 70 -12.13 21.90 -12.22
CA TRP A 70 -13.04 22.68 -11.40
C TRP A 70 -12.44 24.03 -11.04
N CYS A 71 -13.21 25.09 -11.26
CA CYS A 71 -12.96 26.42 -10.73
C CYS A 71 -13.97 26.71 -9.62
N VAL A 72 -13.48 26.93 -8.40
CA VAL A 72 -14.28 27.23 -7.21
C VAL A 72 -14.04 28.69 -6.84
N ILE A 73 -15.10 29.49 -6.86
CA ILE A 73 -15.05 30.91 -6.45
C ILE A 73 -15.54 30.99 -5.02
N VAL A 74 -14.70 31.52 -4.13
CA VAL A 74 -15.00 31.70 -2.72
C VAL A 74 -14.97 33.17 -2.35
N ARG A 75 -15.76 33.59 -1.37
CA ARG A 75 -15.73 34.95 -0.81
C ARG A 75 -15.29 34.87 0.64
N LYS A 76 -14.37 35.73 1.04
CA LYS A 76 -13.96 35.85 2.44
C LYS A 76 -15.16 36.29 3.30
N ILE A 77 -15.36 35.62 4.43
CA ILE A 77 -16.42 35.93 5.40
C ILE A 77 -15.81 36.23 6.76
N GLU A 78 -16.53 37.01 7.56
CA GLU A 78 -16.15 37.27 8.95
C GLU A 78 -16.27 35.97 9.77
N SER A 79 -15.32 35.73 10.68
CA SER A 79 -15.37 34.55 11.54
C SER A 79 -16.49 34.69 12.56
N ALA A 80 -17.36 33.67 12.62
CA ALA A 80 -18.30 33.53 13.73
C ALA A 80 -17.67 32.68 14.85
N PRO A 81 -17.97 32.94 16.14
CA PRO A 81 -17.41 32.16 17.26
C PRO A 81 -17.65 30.64 17.14
N GLN A 82 -18.76 30.25 16.53
CA GLN A 82 -19.11 28.85 16.29
C GLN A 82 -18.14 28.18 15.30
N MET A 83 -17.70 28.91 14.27
CA MET A 83 -16.78 28.40 13.26
C MET A 83 -15.38 28.24 13.84
N GLU A 84 -14.94 29.21 14.64
CA GLU A 84 -13.67 29.14 15.37
C GLU A 84 -13.65 27.96 16.34
N TYR A 85 -14.76 27.70 17.02
CA TYR A 85 -14.91 26.54 17.90
C TYR A 85 -14.76 25.22 17.12
N VAL A 86 -15.44 25.07 15.98
CA VAL A 86 -15.31 23.87 15.12
C VAL A 86 -13.87 23.64 14.70
N VAL A 87 -13.19 24.70 14.26
CA VAL A 87 -11.79 24.61 13.82
C VAL A 87 -10.85 24.27 14.95
N LYS A 88 -11.10 24.82 16.14
CA LYS A 88 -10.34 24.50 17.35
C LYS A 88 -10.50 23.02 17.72
N GLU A 89 -11.74 22.53 17.84
CA GLU A 89 -12.00 21.13 18.18
C GLU A 89 -11.40 20.17 17.14
N TRP A 90 -11.53 20.50 15.85
CA TRP A 90 -10.90 19.74 14.76
C TRP A 90 -9.38 19.67 14.91
N ARG A 91 -8.73 20.80 15.23
CA ARG A 91 -7.29 20.86 15.46
C ARG A 91 -6.89 20.02 16.67
N ASP A 92 -7.60 20.15 17.78
CA ASP A 92 -7.30 19.43 19.02
C ASP A 92 -7.44 17.91 18.82
N GLU A 93 -8.47 17.47 18.10
CA GLU A 93 -8.64 16.06 17.72
C GLU A 93 -7.53 15.57 16.78
N ALA A 94 -7.17 16.36 15.76
CA ALA A 94 -6.08 15.99 14.86
C ALA A 94 -4.73 15.86 15.59
N LEU A 95 -4.46 16.74 16.56
CA LEU A 95 -3.28 16.65 17.43
C LEU A 95 -3.32 15.39 18.29
N PHE A 96 -4.47 15.09 18.90
CA PHE A 96 -4.65 13.88 19.70
C PHE A 96 -4.35 12.60 18.90
N TRP A 97 -4.92 12.46 17.70
CA TRP A 97 -4.67 11.28 16.85
C TRP A 97 -3.23 11.18 16.36
N ARG A 98 -2.58 12.32 16.08
CA ARG A 98 -1.15 12.36 15.72
C ARG A 98 -0.27 11.86 16.85
N ASP A 99 -0.53 12.30 18.08
CA ASP A 99 0.21 11.86 19.26
C ASP A 99 0.04 10.37 19.56
N ILE A 100 -1.18 9.83 19.36
CA ILE A 100 -1.42 8.39 19.47
C ILE A 100 -0.63 7.63 18.40
N SER A 101 -0.73 8.06 17.14
CA SER A 101 -0.05 7.41 16.01
C SER A 101 1.47 7.37 16.22
N GLN A 102 2.05 8.48 16.67
CA GLN A 102 3.47 8.57 17.01
C GLN A 102 3.85 7.61 18.15
N LYS A 103 3.06 7.55 19.23
CA LYS A 103 3.32 6.61 20.35
C LYS A 103 3.22 5.15 19.92
N GLU A 104 2.30 4.82 19.02
CA GLU A 104 2.16 3.47 18.49
C GLU A 104 3.34 3.09 17.59
N GLU A 105 3.76 4.01 16.73
CA GLU A 105 4.93 3.81 15.87
C GLU A 105 6.21 3.64 16.70
N GLU A 106 6.41 4.45 17.74
CA GLU A 106 7.53 4.28 18.67
C GLU A 106 7.52 2.93 19.39
N LYS A 107 6.34 2.45 19.81
CA LYS A 107 6.21 1.13 20.44
C LYS A 107 6.54 0.01 19.45
N LYS A 108 6.06 0.12 18.20
CA LYS A 108 6.37 -0.85 17.12
C LYS A 108 7.87 -0.84 16.81
N SER A 109 8.47 0.34 16.67
CA SER A 109 9.90 0.51 16.42
C SER A 109 10.75 -0.11 17.54
N LYS A 110 10.42 0.17 18.82
CA LYS A 110 11.08 -0.43 19.98
C LYS A 110 10.90 -1.95 20.07
N ALA A 111 9.76 -2.48 19.65
CA ALA A 111 9.51 -3.92 19.62
C ALA A 111 10.36 -4.60 18.54
N LEU A 112 10.41 -4.01 17.33
CA LEU A 112 11.24 -4.47 16.22
C LEU A 112 12.72 -4.42 16.59
N GLU A 113 13.18 -3.34 17.23
CA GLU A 113 14.57 -3.21 17.68
C GLU A 113 14.94 -4.34 18.66
N LYS A 114 14.09 -4.63 19.65
CA LYS A 114 14.30 -5.75 20.58
C LYS A 114 14.30 -7.11 19.90
N GLU A 115 13.47 -7.29 18.88
CA GLU A 115 13.46 -8.53 18.10
C GLU A 115 14.74 -8.69 17.27
N TRP A 116 15.17 -7.60 16.62
CA TRP A 116 16.44 -7.53 15.92
C TRP A 116 17.62 -7.82 16.84
N GLU A 117 17.64 -7.27 18.04
CA GLU A 117 18.66 -7.59 19.06
C GLU A 117 18.65 -9.07 19.44
N ARG A 118 17.47 -9.70 19.60
CA ARG A 118 17.37 -11.14 19.91
C ARG A 118 17.93 -12.02 18.80
N ILE A 119 17.69 -11.66 17.54
CA ILE A 119 18.15 -12.41 16.37
C ILE A 119 19.66 -12.21 16.14
N THR A 120 20.14 -10.98 16.30
CA THR A 120 21.55 -10.62 16.05
C THR A 120 22.46 -10.96 17.22
N ARG A 121 21.91 -11.19 18.42
CA ARG A 121 22.71 -11.57 19.59
C ARG A 121 23.49 -12.85 19.25
N PRO A 122 24.84 -12.79 19.21
CA PRO A 122 25.63 -13.98 18.94
C PRO A 122 25.29 -15.01 20.01
N LYS A 123 24.87 -16.21 19.58
CA LYS A 123 24.66 -17.35 20.49
C LYS A 123 25.95 -17.53 21.27
N ARG A 124 25.99 -17.05 22.52
CA ARG A 124 27.08 -17.32 23.45
C ARG A 124 27.19 -18.83 23.48
N GLY A 125 28.31 -19.34 22.99
CA GLY A 125 28.51 -20.76 22.75
C GLY A 125 28.15 -21.52 24.00
N ASN A 126 27.04 -22.28 23.96
CA ASN A 126 27.01 -23.51 24.71
C ASN A 126 28.22 -24.29 24.22
N GLY A 127 29.17 -24.51 25.12
CA GLY A 127 30.32 -25.36 24.86
C GLY A 127 29.87 -26.65 24.18
N PRO A 128 30.73 -27.24 23.34
CA PRO A 128 30.36 -28.36 22.49
C PRO A 128 29.66 -29.45 23.33
N PRO A 129 28.44 -29.87 22.97
CA PRO A 129 27.81 -30.99 23.65
C PRO A 129 28.72 -32.20 23.47
N THR A 130 29.27 -32.68 24.58
CA THR A 130 30.08 -33.88 24.64
C THR A 130 29.27 -35.06 24.08
N LYS A 131 29.61 -35.42 22.84
CA LYS A 131 29.44 -36.72 22.17
C LYS A 131 28.11 -37.43 22.43
N ALA A 132 27.12 -37.16 21.57
CA ALA A 132 26.05 -38.11 21.28
C ALA A 132 25.95 -38.35 19.77
N ARG A 133 26.80 -39.29 19.33
CA ARG A 133 26.53 -40.36 18.34
C ARG A 133 25.69 -39.98 17.11
N ASN A 134 26.42 -39.77 16.01
CA ASN A 134 26.07 -40.07 14.61
C ASN A 134 24.65 -40.59 14.36
N LYS A 135 23.76 -39.70 13.90
CA LYS A 135 22.68 -40.09 12.99
C LYS A 135 22.82 -39.25 11.72
N LYS A 136 23.29 -39.92 10.65
CA LYS A 136 23.26 -39.43 9.27
C LYS A 136 21.83 -38.93 8.99
N ASN A 137 21.65 -37.61 8.96
CA ASN A 137 20.46 -37.03 8.35
C ASN A 137 20.82 -36.70 6.90
N ASN A 138 20.15 -37.42 6.02
CA ASN A 138 20.18 -37.30 4.58
C ASN A 138 20.19 -35.82 4.14
N GLY A 139 21.05 -35.52 3.16
CA GLY A 139 21.05 -34.23 2.49
C GLY A 139 19.62 -33.85 2.13
N SER A 140 19.17 -32.70 2.64
CA SER A 140 17.90 -32.09 2.27
C SER A 140 17.97 -31.75 0.80
N THR A 141 17.56 -32.69 -0.05
CA THR A 141 17.24 -32.44 -1.44
C THR A 141 16.15 -31.39 -1.45
N ALA A 142 16.38 -30.31 -2.22
CA ALA A 142 15.38 -29.27 -2.41
C ALA A 142 14.01 -29.92 -2.71
N PRO A 143 12.94 -29.51 -2.03
CA PRO A 143 11.62 -30.10 -2.23
C PRO A 143 11.21 -29.95 -3.70
N GLN A 144 10.66 -31.02 -4.27
CA GLN A 144 10.14 -30.99 -5.63
C GLN A 144 8.89 -30.12 -5.66
N ILE A 145 9.01 -28.92 -6.20
CA ILE A 145 7.90 -28.00 -6.39
C ILE A 145 7.15 -28.40 -7.65
N SER A 146 5.84 -28.61 -7.55
CA SER A 146 5.01 -28.95 -8.69
C SER A 146 4.98 -27.79 -9.70
N GLY A 147 4.96 -28.10 -11.00
CA GLY A 147 5.08 -27.09 -12.06
C GLY A 147 3.98 -26.02 -12.10
N ASN A 148 2.87 -26.19 -11.38
CA ASN A 148 1.83 -25.17 -11.21
C ASN A 148 2.13 -24.16 -10.08
N LEU A 149 3.07 -24.46 -9.17
CA LEU A 149 3.49 -23.59 -8.08
C LEU A 149 4.78 -22.81 -8.42
N GLU A 150 5.57 -23.31 -9.37
CA GLU A 150 6.79 -22.66 -9.86
C GLU A 150 6.57 -21.22 -10.37
N PRO A 151 5.52 -20.91 -11.17
CA PRO A 151 5.29 -19.54 -11.65
C PRO A 151 5.06 -18.55 -10.51
N ILE A 152 4.41 -18.98 -9.43
CA ILE A 152 4.14 -18.16 -8.24
C ILE A 152 5.46 -17.80 -7.56
N LEU A 153 6.33 -18.78 -7.33
CA LEU A 153 7.63 -18.52 -6.72
C LEU A 153 8.54 -17.67 -7.60
N ARG A 154 8.55 -17.91 -8.92
CA ARG A 154 9.32 -17.07 -9.85
C ARG A 154 8.82 -15.63 -9.82
N TYR A 155 7.51 -15.42 -9.73
CA TYR A 155 6.93 -14.08 -9.59
C TYR A 155 7.38 -13.40 -8.29
N ILE A 156 7.33 -14.10 -7.15
CA ILE A 156 7.76 -13.56 -5.84
C ILE A 156 9.27 -13.27 -5.82
N VAL A 157 10.10 -14.13 -6.44
CA VAL A 157 11.55 -13.88 -6.58
C VAL A 157 11.82 -12.59 -7.33
N ASN A 158 11.07 -12.33 -8.41
CA ASN A 158 11.23 -11.14 -9.24
C ASN A 158 10.54 -9.90 -8.66
N ASN A 159 9.61 -10.06 -7.72
CA ASN A 159 8.83 -8.97 -7.11
C ASN A 159 8.79 -9.14 -5.56
N PRO A 160 9.89 -8.85 -4.84
CA PRO A 160 9.99 -9.14 -3.40
C PRO A 160 8.98 -8.40 -2.52
N SER A 161 8.42 -7.28 -3.01
CA SER A 161 7.37 -6.50 -2.34
C SER A 161 5.97 -7.11 -2.48
N CYS A 162 5.77 -8.02 -3.42
CA CYS A 162 4.48 -8.67 -3.67
C CYS A 162 4.34 -9.92 -2.80
N ILE A 163 3.90 -9.74 -1.56
CA ILE A 163 3.81 -10.80 -0.54
C ILE A 163 2.38 -11.23 -0.20
N THR A 164 1.37 -10.62 -0.83
CA THR A 164 -0.04 -10.95 -0.59
C THR A 164 -0.66 -11.75 -1.75
N PRO A 165 -1.59 -12.68 -1.50
CA PRO A 165 -2.18 -13.56 -2.51
C PRO A 165 -2.85 -12.79 -3.65
N ASN A 166 -3.47 -11.65 -3.33
CA ASN A 166 -4.28 -10.87 -4.26
C ASN A 166 -3.45 -10.14 -5.32
N VAL A 167 -2.16 -9.90 -5.05
CA VAL A 167 -1.26 -9.21 -6.00
C VAL A 167 -0.41 -10.17 -6.81
N ILE A 168 -0.35 -11.46 -6.43
CA ILE A 168 0.47 -12.46 -7.11
C ILE A 168 -0.41 -13.26 -8.10
N PRO A 169 -0.15 -13.19 -9.42
CA PRO A 169 -0.99 -13.86 -10.41
C PRO A 169 -1.11 -15.38 -10.17
N GLY A 170 -2.35 -15.84 -9.98
CA GLY A 170 -2.65 -17.26 -9.77
C GLY A 170 -2.30 -17.81 -8.38
N ALA A 171 -1.92 -16.97 -7.42
CA ALA A 171 -1.59 -17.37 -6.06
C ALA A 171 -2.80 -17.31 -5.12
N GLY A 172 -3.80 -18.17 -5.34
CA GLY A 172 -4.87 -18.34 -4.36
C GLY A 172 -4.34 -18.84 -3.00
N ILE A 173 -5.07 -18.57 -1.92
CA ILE A 173 -4.68 -18.91 -0.53
C ILE A 173 -4.21 -20.37 -0.41
N LYS A 174 -4.95 -21.33 -0.98
CA LYS A 174 -4.58 -22.76 -0.95
C LYS A 174 -3.20 -23.05 -1.52
N ARG A 175 -2.76 -22.33 -2.56
CA ARG A 175 -1.43 -22.52 -3.17
C ARG A 175 -0.33 -21.90 -2.31
N MET A 176 -0.62 -20.79 -1.63
CA MET A 176 0.31 -20.17 -0.68
C MET A 176 0.53 -21.08 0.53
N GLU A 177 -0.53 -21.73 1.02
CA GLU A 177 -0.45 -22.74 2.08
C GLU A 177 0.36 -23.97 1.64
N GLN A 178 0.13 -24.49 0.43
CA GLN A 178 0.95 -25.57 -0.14
C GLN A 178 2.44 -25.20 -0.21
N LEU A 179 2.77 -23.99 -0.64
CA LEU A 179 4.14 -23.50 -0.67
C LEU A 179 4.75 -23.34 0.74
N THR A 180 3.91 -23.05 1.73
CA THR A 180 4.31 -22.97 3.15
C THR A 180 4.59 -24.36 3.72
N GLU A 181 3.73 -25.34 3.43
CA GLU A 181 3.92 -26.75 3.80
C GLU A 181 5.20 -27.34 3.19
N LEU A 182 5.55 -26.92 1.96
CA LEU A 182 6.80 -27.28 1.30
C LEU A 182 8.03 -26.53 1.86
N GLY A 183 7.85 -25.58 2.78
CA GLY A 183 8.91 -24.75 3.35
C GLY A 183 9.49 -23.70 2.40
N ALA A 184 8.85 -23.47 1.24
CA ALA A 184 9.25 -22.46 0.27
C ALA A 184 8.84 -21.05 0.69
N LEU A 185 7.73 -20.92 1.42
CA LEU A 185 7.25 -19.68 2.02
C LEU A 185 7.10 -19.84 3.54
N VAL A 186 7.12 -18.72 4.25
CA VAL A 186 6.75 -18.62 5.66
C VAL A 186 5.68 -17.54 5.77
N GLU A 187 4.54 -17.86 6.38
CA GLU A 187 3.52 -16.87 6.70
C GLU A 187 4.05 -15.89 7.74
N VAL A 188 3.88 -14.61 7.48
CA VAL A 188 4.25 -13.51 8.38
C VAL A 188 2.97 -12.93 8.99
N GLU A 189 3.13 -12.09 10.02
CA GLU A 189 2.01 -11.38 10.62
C GLU A 189 1.15 -10.67 9.55
N ARG A 190 -0.13 -10.56 9.87
CA ARG A 190 -1.09 -9.90 8.99
C ARG A 190 -0.68 -8.44 8.81
N ASP A 191 -0.83 -7.93 7.60
CA ASP A 191 -0.60 -6.52 7.34
C ASP A 191 -1.58 -5.64 8.14
N PRO A 192 -1.37 -4.32 8.26
CA PRO A 192 -2.30 -3.43 8.96
C PRO A 192 -3.73 -3.47 8.42
N SER A 193 -3.92 -3.93 7.19
CA SER A 193 -5.22 -4.13 6.55
C SER A 193 -5.87 -5.49 6.88
N GLY A 194 -5.19 -6.33 7.67
CA GLY A 194 -5.65 -7.64 8.11
C GLY A 194 -5.45 -8.77 7.08
N HIS A 195 -4.75 -8.53 5.97
CA HIS A 195 -4.45 -9.54 4.97
C HIS A 195 -3.25 -10.40 5.38
N ARG A 196 -3.30 -11.69 5.03
CA ARG A 196 -2.20 -12.64 5.24
C ARG A 196 -1.06 -12.30 4.28
N SER A 197 0.18 -12.34 4.78
CA SER A 197 1.39 -12.05 4.02
C SER A 197 2.39 -13.21 4.13
N TRP A 198 3.24 -13.40 3.11
CA TRP A 198 4.22 -14.48 3.08
C TRP A 198 5.61 -14.00 2.67
N HIS A 199 6.64 -14.49 3.36
CA HIS A 199 8.03 -14.26 3.00
C HIS A 199 8.65 -15.49 2.32
N LEU A 200 9.45 -15.23 1.28
CA LEU A 200 10.19 -16.24 0.53
C LEU A 200 11.44 -16.72 1.29
N THR A 201 11.52 -18.03 1.56
CA THR A 201 12.66 -18.64 2.23
C THR A 201 13.83 -18.92 1.27
N ASP A 202 15.02 -19.16 1.82
CA ASP A 202 16.19 -19.61 1.03
C ASP A 202 15.95 -20.94 0.31
N LEU A 203 15.05 -21.77 0.85
CA LEU A 203 14.66 -23.02 0.23
C LEU A 203 13.77 -22.76 -0.99
N GLY A 204 12.82 -21.82 -0.90
CA GLY A 204 12.02 -21.36 -2.03
C GLY A 204 12.87 -20.72 -3.14
N ARG A 205 13.83 -19.85 -2.77
CA ARG A 205 14.79 -19.26 -3.73
C ARG A 205 15.60 -20.33 -4.46
N ARG A 206 16.17 -21.28 -3.70
CA ARG A 206 16.95 -22.39 -4.28
C ARG A 206 16.11 -23.28 -5.18
N ALA A 207 14.84 -23.50 -4.86
CA ALA A 207 13.96 -24.30 -5.72
C ALA A 207 13.78 -23.66 -7.11
N VAL A 208 13.61 -22.34 -7.18
CA VAL A 208 13.53 -21.60 -8.46
C VAL A 208 14.87 -21.62 -9.20
N SER A 209 15.98 -21.38 -8.49
CA SER A 209 17.33 -21.38 -9.11
C SER A 209 17.80 -22.77 -9.55
N SER A 210 17.31 -23.83 -8.91
CA SER A 210 17.78 -25.19 -9.18
C SER A 210 17.37 -25.74 -10.54
N GLY A 211 16.43 -25.08 -11.24
CA GLY A 211 16.26 -25.19 -12.70
C GLY A 211 16.16 -26.61 -13.25
N LYS A 212 15.79 -27.62 -12.44
CA LYS A 212 15.54 -28.97 -12.95
C LYS A 212 14.18 -28.93 -13.64
N ILE A 213 14.21 -28.44 -14.88
CA ILE A 213 13.13 -28.50 -15.84
C ILE A 213 12.87 -29.98 -16.10
N THR A 214 12.02 -30.62 -15.28
CA THR A 214 11.36 -31.84 -15.73
C THR A 214 10.33 -31.38 -16.76
N HIS A 215 10.76 -31.24 -18.01
CA HIS A 215 9.83 -31.15 -19.13
C HIS A 215 8.89 -32.34 -19.01
N ARG A 216 7.62 -32.07 -18.64
CA ARG A 216 6.55 -33.04 -18.86
C ARG A 216 6.59 -33.35 -20.35
N LYS A 217 6.85 -34.62 -20.71
CA LYS A 217 6.68 -35.10 -22.08
C LYS A 217 5.33 -34.58 -22.59
N PRO A 218 5.28 -33.94 -23.76
CA PRO A 218 4.02 -33.48 -24.32
C PRO A 218 3.08 -34.68 -24.40
N ILE A 219 1.93 -34.56 -23.73
CA ILE A 219 0.83 -35.50 -23.89
C ILE A 219 0.39 -35.32 -25.34
N HIS A 220 0.77 -36.27 -26.21
CA HIS A 220 0.28 -36.29 -27.58
C HIS A 220 -1.26 -36.33 -27.51
N ALA A 221 -1.87 -35.19 -27.86
CA ALA A 221 -3.29 -35.09 -28.06
C ALA A 221 -3.67 -36.08 -29.18
N ARG A 222 -4.39 -37.14 -28.80
CA ARG A 222 -4.96 -38.11 -29.72
C ARG A 222 -6.07 -37.39 -30.50
N MET A 223 -5.73 -36.85 -31.67
CA MET A 223 -6.68 -36.36 -32.66
C MET A 223 -7.68 -37.49 -32.99
N ARG A 224 -8.92 -37.36 -32.52
CA ARG A 224 -10.04 -38.14 -33.04
C ARG A 224 -10.41 -37.54 -34.39
N ARG A 225 -10.19 -38.30 -35.47
CA ARG A 225 -10.78 -38.02 -36.79
C ARG A 225 -12.29 -38.21 -36.66
N THR A 226 -13.05 -37.13 -36.80
CA THR A 226 -14.48 -37.20 -37.12
C THR A 226 -14.60 -37.34 -38.64
N THR A 227 -15.10 -38.48 -39.09
CA THR A 227 -15.55 -38.71 -40.47
C THR A 227 -16.84 -37.90 -40.71
N PRO A 228 -16.98 -37.20 -41.84
CA PRO A 228 -18.23 -36.53 -42.18
C PRO A 228 -19.20 -37.49 -42.89
N PRO A 229 -20.52 -37.33 -42.69
CA PRO A 229 -21.52 -37.57 -43.72
C PRO A 229 -21.75 -36.33 -44.59
#